data_AF-A0A6B0XZZ2-F1
#
_entry.id   AF-A0A6B0XZZ2-F1
#
_cell.length_a   1.000
_cell.length_b   1.000
_cell.length_c   1.000
_cell.angle_alpha   90.00
_cell.angle_beta   90.00
_cell.angle_gamma   90.00
#
_symmetry.space_group_name_H-M   'P 1'
#
loop_
_entity.id
_entity.type
_entity.pdbx_description
1 polymer ?
#
loop_
_entity_poly.entity_id
_entity_poly.type
_entity_poly.pdbx_seq_one_letter_code
_entity_poly.pdbx_strand_id
1 'polypeptide(L)'
;MVADLKGKGEALKPRRVAIVGAGVSGLGAAWALSQHPERFEVRVYEAQDTIGGNAITADMPQDDGTMIPFDISVTALIPSVYHHILLLMRQFDIELVDTVFSYSVRYRGGTYAHDLESDIRSHCQGEIERFQRLLKFLKRFGQLNRTRSKLLGFLNPFNYVSMGAILNLGGYSGDFRYKILKPMFVNFLMATNVFDMPASLFARYLE
;
A
#
# COMPACT_ATOMS: atom_id res chain seq x y z
N MET A 1 20.40 9.04 60.81
CA MET A 1 21.42 8.20 60.14
C MET A 1 20.86 7.85 58.77
N VAL A 2 21.26 8.60 57.75
CA VAL A 2 20.78 8.44 56.37
C VAL A 2 21.46 7.19 55.81
N ALA A 3 20.70 6.12 55.60
CA ALA A 3 21.21 4.92 54.95
C ALA A 3 21.28 5.17 53.45
N ASP A 4 22.49 5.47 52.99
CA ASP A 4 22.90 5.50 51.60
C ASP A 4 22.71 4.09 50.99
N LEU A 5 21.63 3.92 50.22
CA LEU A 5 21.45 2.79 49.32
C LEU A 5 21.56 3.31 47.88
N LYS A 6 22.75 3.84 47.53
CA LYS A 6 23.26 3.81 46.16
C LYS A 6 23.38 2.36 45.70
N GLY A 7 22.28 1.77 45.27
CA GLY A 7 22.30 0.65 44.35
C GLY A 7 23.01 1.12 43.08
N LYS A 8 24.17 0.52 42.78
CA LYS A 8 24.94 0.76 41.56
C LYS A 8 24.00 0.65 40.36
N GLY A 9 23.69 1.78 39.73
CA GLY A 9 23.02 1.81 38.44
C GLY A 9 23.99 1.30 37.38
N GLU A 10 24.04 -0.02 37.18
CA GLU A 10 24.56 -0.54 35.93
C GLU A 10 23.64 -0.02 34.83
N ALA A 11 24.15 0.89 34.00
CA ALA A 11 23.46 1.32 32.80
C ALA A 11 23.12 0.04 32.00
N LEU A 12 21.83 -0.27 31.88
CA LEU A 12 21.37 -1.44 31.16
C LEU A 12 21.96 -1.39 29.75
N LYS A 13 22.78 -2.39 29.42
CA LYS A 13 23.41 -2.46 28.10
C LYS A 13 22.33 -2.47 27.01
N PRO A 14 22.46 -1.68 25.94
CA PRO A 14 21.48 -1.66 24.86
C PRO A 14 21.21 -3.06 24.32
N ARG A 15 19.94 -3.37 24.05
CA ARG A 15 19.54 -4.63 23.43
C ARG A 15 20.01 -4.66 21.99
N ARG A 16 20.76 -5.69 21.63
CA ARG A 16 21.19 -5.90 20.24
C ARG A 16 20.02 -6.42 19.40
N VAL A 17 19.73 -5.75 18.30
CA VAL A 17 18.64 -6.10 17.37
C VAL A 17 19.24 -6.29 15.98
N ALA A 18 19.04 -7.47 15.40
CA ALA A 18 19.35 -7.75 14.01
C ALA A 18 18.06 -7.66 13.18
N ILE A 19 18.08 -6.82 12.16
CA ILE A 19 17.01 -6.66 11.17
C ILE A 19 17.50 -7.30 9.88
N VAL A 20 16.74 -8.26 9.35
CA VAL A 20 17.06 -8.96 8.10
C VAL A 20 16.14 -8.43 7.01
N GLY A 21 16.73 -7.83 5.98
CA GLY A 21 16.08 -7.09 4.90
C GLY A 21 16.07 -5.58 5.14
N ALA A 22 16.58 -4.82 4.17
CA ALA A 22 16.60 -3.36 4.09
C ALA A 22 15.54 -2.81 3.11
N GLY A 23 14.40 -3.50 2.99
CA GLY A 23 13.20 -2.94 2.38
C GLY A 23 12.50 -1.91 3.28
N VAL A 24 11.40 -1.33 2.81
CA VAL A 24 10.63 -0.29 3.56
C VAL A 24 10.26 -0.69 4.99
N SER A 25 9.91 -1.96 5.22
CA SER A 25 9.57 -2.45 6.56
C SER A 25 10.79 -2.54 7.48
N GLY A 26 11.91 -3.05 6.95
CA GLY A 26 13.16 -3.20 7.68
C GLY A 26 13.81 -1.86 8.01
N LEU A 27 13.88 -0.95 7.02
CA LEU A 27 14.37 0.41 7.22
C LEU A 27 13.47 1.21 8.17
N GLY A 28 12.14 1.05 8.06
CA GLY A 28 11.21 1.68 9.00
C GLY A 28 11.40 1.19 10.44
N ALA A 29 11.60 -0.13 10.63
CA ALA A 29 11.92 -0.69 11.94
C ALA A 29 13.28 -0.22 12.46
N ALA A 30 14.30 -0.18 11.59
CA ALA A 30 15.64 0.28 11.94
C ALA A 30 15.63 1.73 12.39
N TRP A 31 14.96 2.60 11.62
CA TRP A 31 14.80 4.02 11.94
C TRP A 31 14.06 4.23 13.27
N ALA A 32 12.95 3.52 13.51
CA ALA A 32 12.18 3.67 14.74
C ALA A 32 12.97 3.21 15.98
N LEU A 33 13.73 2.12 15.88
CA LEU A 33 14.55 1.62 16.98
C LEU A 33 15.81 2.48 17.20
N SER A 34 16.40 3.03 16.14
CA SER A 34 17.58 3.89 16.24
C SER A 34 17.31 5.23 16.92
N GLN A 35 16.04 5.64 17.06
CA GLN A 35 15.65 6.80 17.88
C GLN A 35 15.85 6.58 19.39
N HIS A 36 16.15 5.35 19.82
CA HIS A 36 16.37 4.97 21.22
C HIS A 36 17.72 4.24 21.40
N PRO A 37 18.85 4.90 21.11
CA PRO A 37 20.18 4.28 21.14
C PRO A 37 20.59 3.81 22.55
N GLU A 38 20.02 4.40 23.60
CA GLU A 38 20.19 3.99 24.99
C GLU A 38 19.54 2.63 25.29
N ARG A 39 18.59 2.20 24.45
CA ARG A 39 17.85 0.94 24.61
C ARG A 39 18.21 -0.10 23.56
N PHE A 40 18.65 0.31 22.37
CA PHE A 40 18.86 -0.57 21.23
C PHE A 40 20.18 -0.32 20.49
N GLU A 41 20.89 -1.40 20.18
CA GLU A 41 21.99 -1.44 19.20
C GLU A 41 21.46 -2.17 17.96
N VAL A 42 21.20 -1.44 16.87
CA VAL A 42 20.55 -1.98 15.66
C VAL A 42 21.59 -2.31 14.59
N ARG A 43 21.46 -3.48 13.97
CA ARG A 43 22.19 -3.87 12.76
C ARG A 43 21.21 -4.33 11.69
N VAL A 44 21.37 -3.83 10.47
CA VAL A 44 20.57 -4.22 9.31
C VAL A 44 21.42 -5.09 8.40
N TYR A 45 20.86 -6.20 7.94
CA TYR A 45 21.48 -7.12 7.01
C TYR A 45 20.64 -7.15 5.74
N GLU A 46 21.23 -6.80 4.61
CA GLU A 46 20.60 -6.86 3.28
C GLU A 46 21.39 -7.83 2.40
N ALA A 47 20.68 -8.58 1.56
CA ALA A 47 21.28 -9.53 0.63
C ALA A 47 21.78 -8.84 -0.66
N GLN A 48 21.14 -7.73 -1.05
CA GLN A 48 21.52 -6.92 -2.21
C GLN A 48 22.55 -5.85 -1.85
N ASP A 49 23.22 -5.30 -2.87
CA ASP A 49 24.15 -4.18 -2.72
C ASP A 49 23.42 -2.82 -2.52
N THR A 50 22.10 -2.82 -2.68
CA THR A 50 21.24 -1.63 -2.54
C THR A 50 20.17 -1.85 -1.48
N ILE A 51 19.75 -0.74 -0.86
CA ILE A 51 18.63 -0.71 0.09
C ILE A 51 17.36 -0.21 -0.60
N GLY A 52 16.19 -0.45 0.00
CA GLY A 52 14.88 -0.02 -0.53
C GLY A 52 13.98 -1.18 -0.94
N GLY A 53 14.56 -2.34 -1.26
CA GLY A 53 13.81 -3.53 -1.67
C GLY A 53 13.07 -3.29 -2.98
N ASN A 54 11.73 -3.32 -2.94
CA ASN A 54 10.90 -3.06 -4.13
C ASN A 54 10.83 -1.57 -4.52
N ALA A 55 11.32 -0.64 -3.70
CA ALA A 55 11.42 0.76 -4.10
C ALA A 55 12.72 0.95 -4.90
N ILE A 56 12.61 1.02 -6.23
CA ILE A 56 13.75 1.07 -7.14
C ILE A 56 13.57 2.25 -8.08
N THR A 57 14.52 3.19 -8.02
CA THR A 57 14.67 4.29 -8.96
C THR A 57 15.90 4.03 -9.80
N ALA A 58 15.78 4.12 -11.13
CA ALA A 58 16.88 3.98 -12.06
C ALA A 58 17.10 5.28 -12.83
N ASP A 59 18.34 5.55 -13.20
CA ASP A 59 18.70 6.74 -13.96
C ASP A 59 18.57 6.49 -15.47
N MET A 60 17.69 7.25 -16.13
CA MET A 60 17.45 7.18 -17.56
C MET A 60 18.32 8.21 -18.30
N PRO A 61 19.30 7.77 -19.12
CA PRO A 61 20.16 8.69 -19.86
C PRO A 61 19.38 9.46 -20.93
N GLN A 62 19.71 10.75 -21.07
CA GLN A 62 19.16 11.65 -22.07
C GLN A 62 20.19 11.98 -23.15
N ASP A 63 19.73 12.45 -24.31
CA ASP A 63 20.59 12.80 -25.45
C ASP A 63 21.57 13.95 -25.17
N ASP A 64 21.24 14.82 -24.21
CA ASP A 64 22.09 15.93 -23.75
C ASP A 64 23.11 15.54 -22.68
N GLY A 65 23.19 14.25 -22.33
CA GLY A 65 24.08 13.70 -21.31
C GLY A 65 23.55 13.84 -19.87
N THR A 66 22.35 14.39 -19.67
CA THR A 66 21.70 14.38 -18.36
C THR A 66 21.11 13.01 -18.03
N MET A 67 20.80 12.79 -16.75
CA MET A 67 20.14 11.59 -16.26
C MET A 67 18.83 11.99 -15.59
N ILE A 68 17.74 11.34 -15.97
CA ILE A 68 16.42 11.55 -15.36
C ILE A 68 16.10 10.33 -14.47
N PRO A 69 15.87 10.52 -13.16
CA PRO A 69 15.45 9.42 -12.31
C PRO A 69 14.06 8.93 -12.73
N PHE A 70 13.89 7.62 -12.86
CA PHE A 70 12.60 6.99 -13.14
C PHE A 70 12.36 5.84 -12.17
N ASP A 71 11.18 5.85 -11.55
CA ASP A 71 10.78 4.80 -10.62
C ASP A 71 10.28 3.58 -11.39
N ILE A 72 10.92 2.44 -11.17
CA ILE A 72 10.52 1.14 -11.74
C ILE A 72 9.31 0.58 -10.98
N SER A 73 9.26 0.83 -9.68
CA SER A 73 8.26 0.30 -8.77
C SER A 73 8.09 1.18 -7.54
N VAL A 74 6.94 1.07 -6.87
CA VAL A 74 6.56 1.95 -5.74
C VAL A 74 6.52 3.42 -6.19
N THR A 75 5.80 3.68 -7.28
CA THR A 75 5.80 4.98 -7.98
C THR A 75 4.82 6.00 -7.41
N ALA A 76 3.84 5.56 -6.63
CA ALA A 76 2.80 6.44 -6.10
C ALA A 76 2.27 5.95 -4.74
N LEU A 77 1.72 6.88 -3.97
CA LEU A 77 1.03 6.61 -2.72
C LEU A 77 -0.37 7.25 -2.73
N ILE A 78 -1.30 6.64 -2.00
CA ILE A 78 -2.64 7.19 -1.77
C ILE A 78 -2.64 7.84 -0.38
N PRO A 79 -2.74 9.19 -0.26
CA PRO A 79 -2.57 9.86 1.04
C PRO A 79 -3.49 9.35 2.15
N SER A 80 -4.73 8.97 1.81
CA SER A 80 -5.71 8.42 2.76
C SER A 80 -5.43 7.01 3.25
N VAL A 81 -4.44 6.34 2.67
CA VAL A 81 -4.02 4.96 3.01
C VAL A 81 -2.63 4.96 3.64
N TYR A 82 -1.70 5.76 3.13
CA TYR A 82 -0.27 5.69 3.44
C TYR A 82 0.20 6.73 4.48
N HIS A 83 -0.54 6.88 5.57
CA HIS A 83 -0.29 7.91 6.60
C HIS A 83 1.15 7.93 7.16
N HIS A 84 1.75 6.76 7.44
CA HIS A 84 3.12 6.71 7.98
C HIS A 84 4.17 7.14 6.95
N ILE A 85 3.95 6.85 5.67
CA ILE A 85 4.85 7.32 4.61
C ILE A 85 4.74 8.84 4.49
N LEU A 86 3.52 9.41 4.53
CA LEU A 86 3.36 10.87 4.52
C LEU A 86 4.11 11.55 5.67
N LEU A 87 4.07 10.96 6.87
CA LEU A 87 4.83 11.48 8.01
C LEU A 87 6.34 11.40 7.77
N LEU A 88 6.81 10.30 7.18
CA LEU A 88 8.22 10.14 6.84
C LEU A 88 8.67 11.18 5.80
N MET A 89 7.89 11.37 4.73
CA MET A 89 8.19 12.36 3.70
C MET A 89 8.29 13.76 4.29
N ARG A 90 7.33 14.14 5.15
CA ARG A 90 7.39 15.42 5.88
C ARG A 90 8.58 15.54 6.82
N GLN A 91 8.95 14.45 7.50
CA GLN A 91 10.08 14.45 8.44
C GLN A 91 11.42 14.71 7.75
N PHE A 92 11.53 14.33 6.47
CA PHE A 92 12.73 14.50 5.65
C PHE A 92 12.59 15.61 4.60
N ASP A 93 11.57 16.46 4.74
CA ASP A 93 11.28 17.57 3.80
C ASP A 93 11.21 17.14 2.33
N ILE A 94 10.69 15.93 2.07
CA ILE A 94 10.47 15.39 0.73
C ILE A 94 9.11 15.87 0.22
N GLU A 95 9.14 16.65 -0.85
CA GLU A 95 7.95 17.17 -1.52
C GLU A 95 7.19 16.06 -2.27
N LEU A 96 5.86 16.12 -2.23
CA LEU A 96 5.00 15.22 -2.98
C LEU A 96 4.50 15.92 -4.24
N VAL A 97 4.52 15.20 -5.35
CA VAL A 97 3.96 15.67 -6.62
C VAL A 97 2.58 15.07 -6.81
N ASP A 98 1.57 15.94 -6.89
CA ASP A 98 0.22 15.52 -7.19
C ASP A 98 0.14 14.90 -8.58
N THR A 99 -0.34 13.66 -8.64
CA THR A 99 -0.45 12.88 -9.87
C THR A 99 -1.85 12.31 -10.01
N VAL A 100 -2.39 12.37 -11.23
CA VAL A 100 -3.69 11.75 -11.56
C VAL A 100 -3.46 10.33 -12.01
N PHE A 101 -4.11 9.37 -11.33
CA PHE A 101 -4.10 7.98 -11.76
C PHE A 101 -5.08 7.77 -12.91
N SER A 102 -4.56 7.67 -14.14
CA SER A 102 -5.33 7.34 -15.33
C SER A 102 -4.90 5.98 -15.89
N TYR A 103 -5.85 5.22 -16.41
CA TYR A 103 -5.54 3.99 -17.14
C TYR A 103 -6.55 3.73 -18.26
N SER A 104 -6.10 2.96 -19.25
CA SER A 104 -6.96 2.44 -20.32
C SER A 104 -6.70 0.96 -20.57
N VAL A 105 -7.72 0.27 -21.04
CA VAL A 105 -7.66 -1.14 -21.39
C VAL A 105 -8.21 -1.28 -22.80
N ARG A 106 -7.42 -1.88 -23.69
CA ARG A 106 -7.89 -2.27 -25.02
C ARG A 106 -8.11 -3.78 -25.06
N TYR A 107 -9.30 -4.21 -25.45
CA TYR A 107 -9.67 -5.61 -25.50
C TYR A 107 -10.53 -5.92 -26.72
N ARG A 108 -10.03 -6.78 -27.62
CA ARG A 108 -10.75 -7.26 -28.82
C ARG A 108 -11.45 -6.15 -29.62
N GLY A 109 -10.75 -5.03 -29.81
CA GLY A 109 -11.26 -3.87 -30.56
C GLY A 109 -12.05 -2.85 -29.73
N GLY A 110 -12.48 -3.21 -28.52
CA GLY A 110 -13.09 -2.26 -27.58
C GLY A 110 -12.06 -1.58 -26.68
N THR A 111 -12.40 -0.40 -26.17
CA THR A 111 -11.57 0.39 -25.26
C THR A 111 -12.35 0.74 -24.00
N TYR A 112 -11.66 0.62 -22.87
CA TYR A 112 -12.05 1.26 -21.62
C TYR A 112 -11.03 2.36 -21.34
N ALA A 113 -11.50 3.56 -21.07
CA ALA A 113 -10.69 4.65 -20.54
C ALA A 113 -11.32 5.10 -19.23
N HIS A 114 -10.52 5.17 -18.16
CA HIS A 114 -11.04 5.50 -16.84
C HIS A 114 -11.64 6.91 -16.78
N ASP A 115 -10.91 7.88 -17.32
CA ASP A 115 -11.25 9.30 -17.21
C ASP A 115 -12.04 9.84 -18.41
N LEU A 116 -12.17 9.04 -19.47
CA LEU A 116 -12.81 9.45 -20.72
C LEU A 116 -14.04 8.59 -21.02
N GLU A 117 -14.91 9.09 -21.90
CA GLU A 117 -15.94 8.24 -22.49
C GLU A 117 -15.30 7.18 -23.38
N SER A 118 -15.83 5.96 -23.29
CA SER A 118 -15.33 4.82 -24.05
C SER A 118 -16.40 3.74 -24.14
N ASP A 119 -16.31 2.88 -25.15
CA ASP A 119 -17.31 1.87 -25.45
C ASP A 119 -17.55 0.90 -24.27
N ILE A 120 -16.47 0.38 -23.66
CA ILE A 120 -16.58 -0.53 -22.52
C ILE A 120 -17.13 0.19 -21.29
N ARG A 121 -16.76 1.46 -21.06
CA ARG A 121 -17.25 2.25 -19.93
C ARG A 121 -18.76 2.48 -20.05
N SER A 122 -19.23 2.91 -21.22
CA SER A 122 -20.65 3.14 -21.47
C SER A 122 -21.46 1.85 -21.33
N HIS A 123 -20.94 0.72 -21.82
CA HIS A 123 -21.59 -0.59 -21.67
C HIS A 123 -21.69 -1.04 -20.20
N CYS A 124 -20.67 -0.77 -19.39
CA CYS A 124 -20.59 -1.21 -17.99
C CYS A 124 -21.02 -0.14 -16.97
N GLN A 125 -21.57 1.00 -17.39
CA GLN A 125 -21.82 2.16 -16.52
C GLN A 125 -22.68 1.81 -15.30
N GLY A 126 -23.75 1.04 -15.49
CA GLY A 126 -24.60 0.58 -14.38
C GLY A 126 -23.85 -0.32 -13.37
N GLU A 127 -22.90 -1.13 -13.83
CA GLU A 127 -22.07 -1.96 -12.95
C GLU A 127 -21.02 -1.14 -12.21
N ILE A 128 -20.43 -0.14 -12.86
CA ILE A 128 -19.50 0.81 -12.24
C ILE A 128 -20.20 1.50 -11.05
N GLU A 129 -21.41 2.02 -11.26
CA GLU A 129 -22.17 2.68 -10.19
C GLU A 129 -22.58 1.73 -9.06
N ARG A 130 -23.00 0.51 -9.39
CA ARG A 130 -23.29 -0.54 -8.40
C ARG A 130 -22.04 -0.87 -7.58
N PHE A 131 -20.89 -0.99 -8.24
CA PHE A 131 -19.62 -1.27 -7.58
C PHE A 131 -19.18 -0.12 -6.67
N GLN A 132 -19.35 1.14 -7.07
CA GLN A 132 -19.10 2.28 -6.19
C GLN A 132 -20.00 2.26 -4.95
N ARG A 133 -21.27 1.86 -5.08
CA ARG A 133 -22.16 1.64 -3.92
C ARG A 133 -21.67 0.51 -3.02
N LEU A 134 -21.20 -0.60 -3.61
CA LEU A 134 -20.60 -1.70 -2.88
C LEU A 134 -19.34 -1.25 -2.11
N LEU A 135 -18.44 -0.49 -2.74
CA LEU A 135 -17.25 0.05 -2.06
C LEU A 135 -17.62 0.97 -0.90
N LYS A 136 -18.60 1.87 -1.08
CA LYS A 136 -19.12 2.71 0.01
C LYS A 136 -19.70 1.87 1.14
N PHE A 137 -20.41 0.79 0.83
CA PHE A 137 -20.93 -0.15 1.81
C PHE A 137 -19.80 -0.86 2.56
N LEU A 138 -18.85 -1.48 1.86
CA LEU A 138 -17.69 -2.14 2.44
C LEU A 138 -16.87 -1.18 3.31
N LYS A 139 -16.73 0.09 2.90
CA LYS A 139 -16.05 1.14 3.67
C LYS A 139 -16.74 1.44 4.99
N ARG A 140 -18.08 1.47 5.05
CA ARG A 140 -18.82 1.63 6.31
C ARG A 140 -18.47 0.53 7.31
N PHE A 141 -18.28 -0.70 6.85
CA PHE A 141 -17.77 -1.80 7.68
C PHE A 141 -16.27 -1.69 7.96
N GLY A 142 -15.48 -1.23 7.00
CA GLY A 142 -14.04 -0.96 7.16
C GLY A 142 -13.72 0.19 8.11
N GLN A 143 -14.68 1.09 8.37
CA GLN A 143 -14.54 2.13 9.39
C GLN A 143 -14.48 1.53 10.81
N LEU A 144 -15.00 0.31 11.03
CA LEU A 144 -14.75 -0.48 12.24
C LEU A 144 -13.31 -1.01 12.32
N ASN A 145 -12.61 -1.18 11.18
CA ASN A 145 -11.20 -1.58 11.13
C ASN A 145 -10.23 -0.39 11.36
N ARG A 146 -10.69 0.87 11.20
CA ARG A 146 -9.89 2.06 11.56
C ARG A 146 -9.83 2.28 13.07
N THR A 147 -10.71 1.66 13.84
CA THR A 147 -10.57 1.61 15.30
C THR A 147 -9.38 0.73 15.65
N ARG A 148 -8.50 1.16 16.58
CA ARG A 148 -7.32 0.39 17.08
C ARG A 148 -7.64 -1.02 17.64
N SER A 149 -8.91 -1.43 17.66
CA SER A 149 -9.36 -2.70 18.21
C SER A 149 -9.12 -3.84 17.22
N LYS A 150 -8.12 -4.66 17.52
CA LYS A 150 -7.85 -5.93 16.81
C LYS A 150 -9.09 -6.84 16.77
N LEU A 151 -9.95 -6.76 17.78
CA LEU A 151 -11.18 -7.55 17.87
C LEU A 151 -12.23 -7.11 16.84
N LEU A 152 -12.46 -5.80 16.67
CA LEU A 152 -13.37 -5.28 15.64
C LEU A 152 -12.83 -5.57 14.23
N GLY A 153 -11.50 -5.47 14.07
CA GLY A 153 -10.80 -5.94 12.88
C GLY A 153 -11.09 -7.41 12.56
N PHE A 154 -10.94 -8.29 13.55
CA PHE A 154 -11.18 -9.72 13.42
C PHE A 154 -12.63 -10.06 13.07
N LEU A 155 -13.60 -9.30 13.59
CA LEU A 155 -15.02 -9.56 13.38
C LEU A 155 -15.55 -9.10 12.00
N ASN A 156 -14.74 -8.38 11.21
CA ASN A 156 -15.18 -7.96 9.88
C ASN A 156 -15.29 -9.16 8.92
N PRO A 157 -16.49 -9.55 8.48
CA PRO A 157 -16.68 -10.75 7.65
C PRO A 157 -15.99 -10.62 6.29
N PHE A 158 -15.80 -9.40 5.79
CA PHE A 158 -15.15 -9.14 4.49
C PHE A 158 -13.64 -9.39 4.50
N ASN A 159 -13.05 -9.70 5.66
CA ASN A 159 -11.68 -10.22 5.73
C ASN A 159 -11.57 -11.70 5.33
N TYR A 160 -12.68 -12.44 5.35
CA TYR A 160 -12.71 -13.89 5.08
C TYR A 160 -13.46 -14.26 3.80
N VAL A 161 -14.13 -13.29 3.18
CA VAL A 161 -14.84 -13.47 1.91
C VAL A 161 -14.03 -12.81 0.80
N SER A 162 -13.77 -13.55 -0.28
CA SER A 162 -13.05 -13.05 -1.43
C SER A 162 -13.89 -12.05 -2.23
N MET A 163 -13.23 -11.09 -2.89
CA MET A 163 -13.95 -10.14 -3.76
C MET A 163 -14.67 -10.87 -4.90
N GLY A 164 -14.10 -11.94 -5.45
CA GLY A 164 -14.72 -12.76 -6.48
C GLY A 164 -16.06 -13.35 -6.05
N ALA A 165 -16.17 -13.81 -4.79
CA ALA A 165 -17.43 -14.31 -4.25
C ALA A 165 -18.50 -13.21 -4.16
N ILE A 166 -18.14 -12.00 -3.73
CA ILE A 166 -19.06 -10.85 -3.66
C ILE A 166 -19.51 -10.43 -5.06
N LEU A 167 -18.58 -10.38 -6.02
CA LEU A 167 -18.90 -10.03 -7.40
C LEU A 167 -19.81 -11.09 -8.06
N ASN A 168 -19.60 -12.37 -7.76
CA ASN A 168 -20.47 -13.47 -8.18
C ASN A 168 -21.88 -13.32 -7.60
N LEU A 169 -21.99 -13.15 -6.29
CA LEU A 169 -23.28 -13.00 -5.62
C LEU A 169 -24.02 -11.74 -6.09
N GLY A 170 -23.28 -10.67 -6.34
CA GLY A 170 -23.80 -9.43 -6.91
C GLY A 170 -24.13 -9.51 -8.40
N GLY A 171 -23.88 -10.63 -9.09
CA GLY A 171 -24.20 -10.77 -10.51
C GLY A 171 -23.45 -9.79 -11.42
N TYR A 172 -22.19 -9.45 -11.07
CA TYR A 172 -21.36 -8.61 -11.94
C TYR A 172 -20.89 -9.38 -13.16
N SER A 173 -20.92 -8.77 -14.34
CA SER A 173 -20.56 -9.40 -15.61
C SER A 173 -19.07 -9.72 -15.71
N GLY A 174 -18.71 -10.65 -16.61
CA GLY A 174 -17.31 -10.89 -16.96
C GLY A 174 -16.64 -9.65 -17.56
N ASP A 175 -17.40 -8.84 -18.29
CA ASP A 175 -16.91 -7.62 -18.92
C ASP A 175 -16.47 -6.59 -17.89
N PHE A 176 -17.31 -6.28 -16.90
CA PHE A 176 -16.93 -5.40 -15.81
C PHE A 176 -15.72 -5.93 -15.02
N ARG A 177 -15.73 -7.22 -14.67
CA ARG A 177 -14.67 -7.81 -13.85
C ARG A 177 -13.32 -7.85 -14.57
N TYR A 178 -13.28 -8.34 -15.80
CA TYR A 178 -12.02 -8.63 -16.49
C TYR A 178 -11.55 -7.50 -17.39
N LYS A 179 -12.43 -6.62 -17.87
CA LYS A 179 -12.05 -5.50 -18.75
C LYS A 179 -11.85 -4.19 -17.99
N ILE A 180 -12.43 -4.05 -16.78
CA ILE A 180 -12.32 -2.84 -15.96
C ILE A 180 -11.61 -3.13 -14.65
N LEU A 181 -12.19 -3.99 -13.82
CA LEU A 181 -11.78 -4.12 -12.41
C LEU A 181 -10.41 -4.80 -12.25
N LYS A 182 -10.20 -5.95 -12.91
CA LYS A 182 -8.96 -6.72 -12.79
C LYS A 182 -7.74 -5.91 -13.27
N PRO A 183 -7.74 -5.27 -14.46
CA PRO A 183 -6.61 -4.46 -14.91
C PRO A 183 -6.23 -3.35 -13.91
N MET A 184 -7.22 -2.65 -13.36
CA MET A 184 -6.99 -1.60 -12.35
C MET A 184 -6.23 -2.14 -11.13
N PHE A 185 -6.66 -3.29 -10.59
CA PHE A 185 -6.03 -3.85 -9.40
C PHE A 185 -4.69 -4.53 -9.65
N VAL A 186 -4.50 -5.16 -10.81
CA VAL A 186 -3.19 -5.69 -11.19
C VAL A 186 -2.17 -4.55 -11.19
N ASN A 187 -2.57 -3.35 -11.63
CA ASN A 187 -1.69 -2.19 -11.58
C ASN A 187 -1.32 -1.73 -10.16
N PHE A 188 -2.17 -1.97 -9.17
CA PHE A 188 -1.87 -1.61 -7.76
C PHE A 188 -1.10 -2.70 -7.01
N LEU A 189 -1.46 -3.96 -7.22
CA LEU A 189 -1.02 -5.08 -6.38
C LEU A 189 -0.06 -6.02 -7.08
N MET A 190 0.18 -5.86 -8.39
CA MET A 190 1.00 -6.73 -9.22
C MET A 190 0.65 -8.21 -9.05
N ALA A 191 -0.63 -8.51 -8.81
CA ALA A 191 -1.14 -9.84 -8.54
C ALA A 191 -2.22 -10.22 -9.55
N THR A 192 -2.12 -11.40 -10.16
CA THR A 192 -3.08 -11.89 -11.16
C THR A 192 -4.36 -12.45 -10.56
N ASN A 193 -4.30 -12.89 -9.30
CA ASN A 193 -5.40 -13.51 -8.55
C ASN A 193 -6.14 -12.51 -7.63
N VAL A 194 -6.29 -11.25 -8.09
CA VAL A 194 -6.87 -10.18 -7.26
C VAL A 194 -8.24 -10.57 -6.69
N PHE A 195 -9.07 -11.30 -7.44
CA PHE A 195 -10.40 -11.67 -6.98
C PHE A 195 -10.43 -12.74 -5.89
N ASP A 196 -9.33 -13.44 -5.64
CA ASP A 196 -9.21 -14.38 -4.53
C ASP A 196 -8.86 -13.66 -3.21
N MET A 197 -8.44 -12.40 -3.30
CA MET A 197 -8.10 -11.60 -2.13
C MET A 197 -9.35 -11.18 -1.34
N PRO A 198 -9.21 -10.95 -0.02
CA PRO A 198 -10.28 -10.46 0.82
C PRO A 198 -10.92 -9.18 0.28
N ALA A 199 -12.26 -9.13 0.30
CA ALA A 199 -13.00 -7.97 -0.18
C ALA A 199 -12.69 -6.68 0.60
N SER A 200 -12.29 -6.79 1.87
CA SER A 200 -11.90 -5.64 2.68
C SER A 200 -10.68 -4.90 2.14
N LEU A 201 -9.80 -5.56 1.38
CA LEU A 201 -8.63 -4.89 0.76
C LEU A 201 -9.06 -3.93 -0.35
N PHE A 202 -10.11 -4.25 -1.10
CA PHE A 202 -10.56 -3.41 -2.21
C PHE A 202 -11.10 -2.07 -1.73
N ALA A 203 -11.84 -2.06 -0.63
CA ALA A 203 -12.37 -0.85 -0.01
C ALA A 203 -11.29 0.05 0.61
N ARG A 204 -10.09 -0.48 0.84
CA ARG A 204 -8.95 0.26 1.38
C ARG A 204 -8.21 1.04 0.28
N TYR A 205 -8.12 0.52 -0.94
CA TYR A 205 -7.31 1.10 -2.02
C TYR A 205 -8.11 1.91 -3.04
N LEU A 206 -9.43 1.71 -3.14
CA LEU A 206 -10.30 2.39 -4.12
C LEU A 206 -11.16 3.49 -3.49
N GLU A 207 -10.54 4.44 -2.79
CA GLU A 207 -11.26 5.65 -2.38
C GLU A 207 -11.54 6.59 -3.56
#